data_AF-R7NI00-F1
#
_entry.id   AF-R7NI00-F1
#
_cell.length_a   1.000
_cell.length_b   1.000
_cell.length_c   1.000
_cell.angle_alpha   90.00
_cell.angle_beta   90.00
_cell.angle_gamma   90.00
#
_symmetry.space_group_name_H-M   'P 1'
#
loop_
_entity.id
_entity.type
_entity.pdbx_description
1 polymer ?
#
loop_
_entity_poly.entity_id
_entity_poly.type
_entity_poly.pdbx_seq_one_letter_code
_entity_poly.pdbx_strand_id
1 'polypeptide(L)'
;MATTDEGIYKAEDDWGESYYFRGAVTNNWLKFAGYYWRIIRINGDESIRLIYNGTSTQTTGSSTMINSSQVFNSSSDRSEYVGYMYTSGQQHGNTTDSPIKDVLDSWYSSNLAGQADKISKEAGFCGDREMRTGYSWSSESSSTIYYKAYERLYANKTPTLKCSNSADLYTVSGSSKGNKALLNPVGLITADEVSMAGGAYAQNNKSYYLYNNQYYWTMTPIFFDNGIASVFCVGSDSWLIGGTVPITGGVRPVINLLADVKLTGSGTSSDPYVVVGAES
;
A
#
# COMPACT_ATOMS: atom_id res chain seq x y z
N MET A 1 8.53 2.22 -28.20
CA MET A 1 9.50 3.16 -27.63
C MET A 1 9.76 2.69 -26.21
N ALA A 2 10.98 2.23 -25.91
CA ALA A 2 11.38 1.99 -24.52
C ALA A 2 11.42 3.35 -23.83
N THR A 3 10.63 3.55 -22.77
CA THR A 3 10.72 4.78 -21.99
C THR A 3 11.94 4.66 -21.07
N THR A 4 12.76 5.71 -20.97
CA THR A 4 14.06 5.74 -20.27
C THR A 4 14.00 5.55 -18.75
N ASP A 5 12.83 5.16 -18.22
CA ASP A 5 12.48 5.20 -16.80
C ASP A 5 11.99 3.85 -16.25
N GLU A 6 12.19 2.75 -16.98
CA GLU A 6 11.73 1.41 -16.61
C GLU A 6 12.85 0.57 -15.99
N GLY A 7 12.55 -0.23 -14.96
CA GLY A 7 13.50 -1.17 -14.38
C GLY A 7 13.48 -1.22 -12.86
N ILE A 8 14.63 -1.54 -12.27
CA ILE A 8 14.84 -1.62 -10.83
C ILE A 8 15.66 -0.41 -10.38
N TYR A 9 15.16 0.29 -9.37
CA TYR A 9 15.77 1.46 -8.77
C TYR A 9 16.01 1.21 -7.30
N LYS A 10 16.87 2.03 -6.68
CA LYS A 10 17.18 1.92 -5.26
C LYS A 10 16.73 3.14 -4.47
N ALA A 11 16.37 2.92 -3.21
CA ALA A 11 16.06 3.94 -2.22
C ALA A 11 16.25 3.35 -0.82
N GLU A 12 16.30 4.18 0.21
CA GLU A 12 16.33 3.70 1.60
C GLU A 12 14.91 3.57 2.16
N ASP A 13 14.64 2.48 2.87
CA ASP A 13 13.47 2.31 3.73
C ASP A 13 13.86 2.32 5.22
N ASP A 14 12.94 1.93 6.10
CA ASP A 14 13.21 1.89 7.54
C ASP A 14 14.20 0.79 7.95
N TRP A 15 14.53 -0.16 7.08
CA TRP A 15 15.43 -1.29 7.33
C TRP A 15 16.76 -1.22 6.58
N GLY A 16 16.88 -0.39 5.54
CA GLY A 16 18.13 -0.19 4.82
C GLY A 16 17.93 0.09 3.34
N GLU A 17 18.86 -0.39 2.52
CA GLU A 17 18.78 -0.25 1.06
C GLU A 17 17.70 -1.16 0.49
N SER A 18 16.73 -0.57 -0.20
CA SER A 18 15.63 -1.25 -0.89
C SER A 18 15.75 -1.12 -2.40
N TYR A 19 15.20 -2.11 -3.11
CA TYR A 19 15.20 -2.18 -4.58
C TYR A 19 13.77 -2.29 -5.09
N TYR A 20 13.28 -1.30 -5.85
CA TYR A 20 11.88 -1.22 -6.27
C TYR A 20 11.73 -1.22 -7.80
N PHE A 21 10.61 -1.79 -8.28
CA PHE A 21 10.27 -1.80 -9.69
C PHE A 21 9.60 -0.48 -10.12
N ARG A 22 9.90 -0.02 -11.34
CA ARG A 22 9.32 1.20 -11.93
C ARG A 22 8.98 0.99 -13.40
N GLY A 23 7.86 1.57 -13.83
CA GLY A 23 7.45 1.64 -15.22
C GLY A 23 6.77 0.37 -15.74
N ALA A 24 6.85 0.14 -17.05
CA ALA A 24 6.17 -0.95 -17.75
C ALA A 24 6.89 -2.31 -17.64
N VAL A 25 7.33 -2.67 -16.43
CA VAL A 25 8.06 -3.93 -16.19
C VAL A 25 7.16 -5.15 -16.39
N THR A 26 7.73 -6.19 -17.00
CA THR A 26 7.01 -7.43 -17.34
C THR A 26 7.49 -8.65 -16.56
N ASN A 27 8.57 -8.51 -15.80
CA ASN A 27 9.27 -9.59 -15.10
C ASN A 27 9.17 -9.49 -13.55
N ASN A 28 8.09 -8.90 -13.03
CA ASN A 28 7.84 -8.77 -11.59
C ASN A 28 6.55 -9.50 -11.14
N TRP A 29 6.20 -10.59 -11.82
CA TRP A 29 5.10 -11.46 -11.44
C TRP A 29 5.56 -12.52 -10.44
N LEU A 30 4.74 -12.76 -9.42
CA LEU A 30 4.93 -13.81 -8.46
C LEU A 30 3.62 -14.57 -8.23
N LYS A 31 3.69 -15.89 -8.07
CA LYS A 31 2.60 -16.77 -7.68
C LYS A 31 2.84 -17.31 -6.28
N PHE A 32 1.87 -17.10 -5.41
CA PHE A 32 1.91 -17.52 -4.02
C PHE A 32 0.51 -17.78 -3.49
N ALA A 33 0.34 -18.94 -2.84
CA ALA A 33 -0.92 -19.39 -2.25
C ALA A 33 -2.07 -19.45 -3.27
N GLY A 34 -1.78 -19.83 -4.51
CA GLY A 34 -2.77 -19.91 -5.60
C GLY A 34 -3.17 -18.57 -6.21
N TYR A 35 -2.56 -17.46 -5.77
CA TYR A 35 -2.82 -16.12 -6.28
C TYR A 35 -1.63 -15.55 -7.04
N TYR A 36 -1.91 -14.59 -7.92
CA TYR A 36 -0.91 -13.82 -8.63
C TYR A 36 -0.70 -12.47 -7.97
N TRP A 37 0.55 -12.07 -7.90
CA TRP A 37 1.05 -10.90 -7.22
C TRP A 37 1.99 -10.13 -8.14
N ARG A 38 2.10 -8.82 -7.91
CA ARG A 38 3.18 -8.00 -8.47
C ARG A 38 4.18 -7.69 -7.37
N ILE A 39 5.46 -7.89 -7.64
CA ILE A 39 6.53 -7.46 -6.75
C ILE A 39 6.63 -5.94 -6.83
N ILE A 40 6.51 -5.29 -5.68
CA ILE A 40 6.71 -3.84 -5.53
C ILE A 40 8.20 -3.57 -5.38
N ARG A 41 8.80 -4.23 -4.38
CA ARG A 41 10.20 -4.03 -4.00
C ARG A 41 10.75 -5.19 -3.18
N ILE A 42 12.07 -5.26 -3.12
CA ILE A 42 12.81 -5.93 -2.06
C ILE A 42 13.09 -4.88 -0.99
N ASN A 43 12.66 -5.14 0.24
CA ASN A 43 12.82 -4.25 1.38
C ASN A 43 14.27 -4.27 1.90
N GLY A 44 14.62 -3.32 2.77
CA GLY A 44 15.95 -3.26 3.37
C GLY A 44 16.27 -4.43 4.31
N ASP A 45 15.26 -5.14 4.79
CA ASP A 45 15.39 -6.41 5.54
C ASP A 45 15.37 -7.64 4.62
N GLU A 46 15.55 -7.45 3.31
CA GLU A 46 15.55 -8.46 2.25
C GLU A 46 14.19 -9.16 2.03
N SER A 47 13.14 -8.77 2.76
CA SER A 47 11.79 -9.30 2.55
C SER A 47 11.20 -8.82 1.20
N ILE A 48 10.38 -9.65 0.57
CA ILE A 48 9.81 -9.37 -0.77
C ILE A 48 8.43 -8.77 -0.61
N ARG A 49 8.26 -7.49 -0.95
CA ARG A 49 6.98 -6.78 -0.83
C ARG A 49 6.12 -6.95 -2.07
N LEU A 50 4.90 -7.44 -1.87
CA LEU A 50 3.98 -7.88 -2.93
C LEU A 50 2.64 -7.17 -2.83
N ILE A 51 2.03 -6.88 -3.98
CA ILE A 51 0.63 -6.46 -4.08
C ILE A 51 -0.20 -7.47 -4.86
N TYR A 52 -1.39 -7.77 -4.35
CA TYR A 52 -2.33 -8.70 -4.96
C TYR A 52 -2.72 -8.29 -6.39
N ASN A 53 -2.87 -9.28 -7.26
CA ASN A 53 -3.29 -9.14 -8.65
C ASN A 53 -4.18 -10.32 -9.10
N GLY A 54 -5.03 -10.84 -8.23
CA GLY A 54 -6.07 -11.80 -8.63
C GLY A 54 -5.62 -13.26 -8.75
N THR A 55 -6.40 -14.04 -9.49
CA THR A 55 -6.20 -15.48 -9.74
C THR A 55 -5.67 -15.76 -11.15
N SER A 56 -5.28 -14.72 -11.89
CA SER A 56 -4.67 -14.83 -13.22
C SER A 56 -3.65 -13.70 -13.42
N THR A 57 -2.97 -13.68 -14.56
CA THR A 57 -2.06 -12.59 -14.94
C THR A 57 -2.74 -11.42 -15.67
N GLN A 58 -4.08 -11.33 -15.58
CA GLN A 58 -4.82 -10.17 -16.08
C GLN A 58 -4.36 -8.90 -15.35
N THR A 59 -3.93 -7.88 -16.10
CA THR A 59 -3.38 -6.65 -15.52
C THR A 59 -4.44 -5.60 -15.17
N THR A 60 -5.65 -5.73 -15.69
CA THR A 60 -6.72 -4.74 -15.52
C THR A 60 -8.05 -5.36 -15.14
N GLY A 61 -8.92 -4.59 -14.49
CA GLY A 61 -10.29 -4.99 -14.16
C GLY A 61 -10.46 -5.43 -12.71
N SER A 62 -11.72 -5.66 -12.31
CA SER A 62 -12.10 -5.94 -10.92
C SER A 62 -11.48 -7.22 -10.35
N SER A 63 -11.13 -8.19 -11.21
CA SER A 63 -10.43 -9.43 -10.85
C SER A 63 -9.05 -9.23 -10.23
N THR A 64 -8.46 -8.03 -10.38
CA THR A 64 -7.14 -7.69 -9.79
C THR A 64 -7.22 -7.30 -8.31
N MET A 65 -8.41 -7.36 -7.71
CA MET A 65 -8.71 -6.87 -6.35
C MET A 65 -9.54 -7.91 -5.60
N ILE A 66 -9.46 -7.92 -4.27
CA ILE A 66 -10.26 -8.85 -3.44
C ILE A 66 -11.69 -8.34 -3.22
N ASN A 67 -11.88 -7.04 -3.37
CA ASN A 67 -13.17 -6.34 -3.29
C ASN A 67 -13.05 -5.08 -4.16
N SER A 68 -14.03 -4.81 -5.03
CA SER A 68 -14.03 -3.64 -5.92
C SER A 68 -14.91 -2.48 -5.43
N SER A 69 -15.60 -2.64 -4.30
CA SER A 69 -16.56 -1.68 -3.76
C SER A 69 -16.51 -1.64 -2.22
N GLN A 70 -15.38 -1.21 -1.67
CA GLN A 70 -15.14 -1.08 -0.24
C GLN A 70 -14.86 0.37 0.14
N VAL A 71 -15.47 0.87 1.21
CA VAL A 71 -15.10 2.17 1.79
C VAL A 71 -13.79 2.05 2.55
N PHE A 72 -12.97 3.10 2.55
CA PHE A 72 -11.78 3.14 3.41
C PHE A 72 -12.21 3.26 4.87
N ASN A 73 -13.06 4.23 5.16
CA ASN A 73 -13.70 4.42 6.47
C ASN A 73 -15.15 4.87 6.31
N SER A 74 -16.01 4.52 7.25
CA SER A 74 -17.46 4.78 7.15
C SER A 74 -17.82 6.25 7.35
N SER A 75 -17.02 7.01 8.11
CA SER A 75 -17.21 8.45 8.30
C SER A 75 -15.98 9.23 7.85
N SER A 76 -16.19 10.51 7.50
CA SER A 76 -15.14 11.44 7.08
C SER A 76 -15.05 12.69 7.95
N ASP A 77 -15.97 12.88 8.91
CA ASP A 77 -16.15 14.14 9.65
C ASP A 77 -15.11 14.40 10.73
N ARG A 78 -14.14 13.49 10.89
CA ARG A 78 -12.98 13.64 11.77
C ARG A 78 -11.69 13.32 11.03
N SER A 79 -10.62 14.06 11.32
CA SER A 79 -9.36 13.91 10.59
C SER A 79 -8.64 12.59 10.87
N GLU A 80 -8.85 11.95 12.02
CA GLU A 80 -8.28 10.64 12.32
C GLU A 80 -8.83 9.51 11.42
N TYR A 81 -9.96 9.73 10.72
CA TYR A 81 -10.57 8.71 9.85
C TYR A 81 -9.80 8.42 8.56
N VAL A 82 -8.75 9.18 8.26
CA VAL A 82 -7.76 8.83 7.22
C VAL A 82 -6.89 7.63 7.59
N GLY A 83 -6.89 7.20 8.86
CA GLY A 83 -6.04 6.14 9.37
C GLY A 83 -6.53 4.73 9.02
N TYR A 84 -5.60 3.83 8.69
CA TYR A 84 -5.87 2.39 8.57
C TYR A 84 -6.40 1.79 9.89
N MET A 85 -5.92 2.36 11.00
CA MET A 85 -6.51 2.28 12.33
C MET A 85 -6.60 3.70 12.89
N TYR A 86 -7.48 3.95 13.85
CA TYR A 86 -7.65 5.27 14.48
C TYR A 86 -8.02 5.17 15.97
N THR A 87 -7.90 6.28 16.70
CA THR A 87 -8.52 6.48 18.02
C THR A 87 -9.15 7.86 18.02
N SER A 88 -10.39 7.95 18.47
CA SER A 88 -11.11 9.23 18.55
C SER A 88 -10.31 10.27 19.33
N GLY A 89 -10.12 11.45 18.75
CA GLY A 89 -9.38 12.55 19.35
C GLY A 89 -7.85 12.37 19.38
N GLN A 90 -7.28 11.44 18.60
CA GLN A 90 -5.84 11.23 18.53
C GLN A 90 -5.33 11.15 17.09
N GLN A 91 -4.28 11.92 16.77
CA GLN A 91 -3.62 11.89 15.46
C GLN A 91 -3.06 10.50 15.10
N HIS A 92 -2.35 9.88 16.05
CA HIS A 92 -1.65 8.60 15.86
C HIS A 92 -2.27 7.46 16.68
N GLY A 93 -3.56 7.57 16.99
CA GLY A 93 -4.31 6.53 17.70
C GLY A 93 -4.53 5.29 16.86
N ASN A 94 -4.53 4.10 17.47
CA ASN A 94 -4.61 2.80 16.79
C ASN A 94 -5.50 1.78 17.52
N THR A 95 -6.55 2.23 18.21
CA THR A 95 -7.42 1.35 19.03
C THR A 95 -8.65 0.85 18.28
N THR A 96 -8.95 1.41 17.11
CA THR A 96 -10.13 1.09 16.31
C THR A 96 -9.71 0.81 14.88
N ASP A 97 -10.19 -0.31 14.35
CA ASP A 97 -9.94 -0.72 12.97
C ASP A 97 -10.85 0.05 12.01
N SER A 98 -10.31 0.36 10.83
CA SER A 98 -11.12 0.90 9.73
C SER A 98 -11.87 -0.23 9.00
N PRO A 99 -13.03 0.03 8.39
CA PRO A 99 -13.73 -0.93 7.54
C PRO A 99 -12.87 -1.62 6.48
N ILE A 100 -11.90 -0.92 5.88
CA ILE A 100 -11.00 -1.54 4.89
C ILE A 100 -10.02 -2.52 5.53
N LYS A 101 -9.61 -2.28 6.78
CA LYS A 101 -8.77 -3.21 7.55
C LYS A 101 -9.52 -4.50 7.85
N ASP A 102 -10.80 -4.42 8.24
CA ASP A 102 -11.63 -5.60 8.50
C ASP A 102 -11.69 -6.54 7.28
N VAL A 103 -11.81 -5.97 6.08
CA VAL A 103 -11.80 -6.73 4.81
C VAL A 103 -10.45 -7.40 4.56
N LEU A 104 -9.34 -6.69 4.80
CA LEU A 104 -7.99 -7.24 4.62
C LEU A 104 -7.69 -8.35 5.62
N ASP A 105 -8.04 -8.16 6.89
CA ASP A 105 -7.82 -9.15 7.95
C ASP A 105 -8.64 -10.43 7.70
N SER A 106 -9.91 -10.27 7.31
CA SER A 106 -10.78 -11.39 6.97
C SER A 106 -10.23 -12.17 5.78
N TRP A 107 -9.84 -11.46 4.72
CA TRP A 107 -9.28 -12.09 3.52
C TRP A 107 -7.96 -12.80 3.81
N TYR A 108 -7.03 -12.18 4.55
CA TYR A 108 -5.77 -12.80 4.93
C TYR A 108 -6.01 -14.09 5.73
N SER A 109 -6.86 -14.04 6.75
CA SER A 109 -7.13 -15.17 7.64
C SER A 109 -7.72 -16.37 6.88
N SER A 110 -8.58 -16.12 5.89
CA SER A 110 -9.18 -17.20 5.09
C SER A 110 -8.25 -17.76 4.02
N ASN A 111 -7.30 -16.97 3.50
CA ASN A 111 -6.56 -17.33 2.28
C ASN A 111 -5.07 -17.58 2.49
N LEU A 112 -4.45 -16.93 3.47
CA LEU A 112 -3.00 -16.94 3.67
C LEU A 112 -2.57 -17.53 5.02
N ALA A 113 -3.49 -17.82 5.93
CA ALA A 113 -3.15 -18.37 7.25
C ALA A 113 -2.33 -19.67 7.18
N GLY A 114 -2.60 -20.53 6.18
CA GLY A 114 -1.85 -21.76 5.93
C GLY A 114 -0.43 -21.56 5.39
N GLN A 115 -0.05 -20.33 5.04
CA GLN A 115 1.27 -19.96 4.51
C GLN A 115 2.00 -18.96 5.41
N ALA A 116 1.59 -18.84 6.68
CA ALA A 116 2.15 -17.88 7.63
C ALA A 116 3.64 -18.09 7.92
N ASP A 117 4.18 -19.28 7.65
CA ASP A 117 5.60 -19.62 7.73
C ASP A 117 6.45 -19.01 6.61
N LYS A 118 5.83 -18.43 5.57
CA LYS A 118 6.50 -17.80 4.42
C LYS A 118 6.34 -16.28 4.38
N ILE A 119 5.55 -15.72 5.30
CA ILE A 119 5.19 -14.30 5.35
C ILE A 119 6.00 -13.62 6.46
N SER A 120 6.71 -12.55 6.11
CA SER A 120 7.49 -11.75 7.05
C SER A 120 6.59 -11.06 8.06
N LYS A 121 7.04 -11.08 9.31
CA LYS A 121 6.43 -10.36 10.44
C LYS A 121 7.19 -9.09 10.81
N GLU A 122 8.30 -8.80 10.10
CA GLU A 122 9.23 -7.73 10.45
C GLU A 122 8.86 -6.43 9.75
N ALA A 123 8.87 -6.42 8.42
CA ALA A 123 8.49 -5.26 7.61
C ALA A 123 7.01 -4.86 7.79
N GLY A 124 6.79 -3.57 8.03
CA GLY A 124 5.48 -2.99 8.32
C GLY A 124 4.78 -2.32 7.13
N PHE A 125 3.73 -1.56 7.45
CA PHE A 125 2.94 -0.77 6.52
C PHE A 125 2.78 0.65 7.08
N CYS A 126 3.18 1.66 6.31
CA CYS A 126 3.22 3.04 6.83
C CYS A 126 1.94 3.80 6.52
N GLY A 127 1.20 4.17 7.56
CA GLY A 127 0.02 5.05 7.45
C GLY A 127 0.36 6.52 7.29
N ASP A 128 1.53 6.95 7.76
CA ASP A 128 2.07 8.32 7.69
C ASP A 128 1.02 9.45 7.86
N ARG A 129 0.52 9.59 9.09
CA ARG A 129 -0.41 10.67 9.49
C ARG A 129 0.33 11.91 9.94
N GLU A 130 1.59 12.08 9.54
CA GLU A 130 2.38 13.28 9.84
C GLU A 130 1.80 14.52 9.15
N MET A 131 1.82 15.64 9.87
CA MET A 131 1.34 16.91 9.33
C MET A 131 2.35 17.48 8.33
N ARG A 132 1.83 18.10 7.28
CA ARG A 132 2.64 18.95 6.41
C ARG A 132 3.24 20.10 7.21
N THR A 133 4.45 20.55 6.85
CA THR A 133 5.08 21.71 7.50
C THR A 133 4.16 22.94 7.44
N GLY A 134 3.97 23.59 8.59
CA GLY A 134 3.09 24.75 8.74
C GLY A 134 1.64 24.43 9.09
N TYR A 135 1.26 23.16 9.19
CA TYR A 135 -0.08 22.72 9.64
C TYR A 135 -0.02 22.08 11.02
N SER A 136 -1.13 22.15 11.75
CA SER A 136 -1.32 21.49 13.04
C SER A 136 -2.49 20.53 12.95
N TRP A 137 -2.38 19.40 13.64
CA TRP A 137 -3.44 18.42 13.67
C TRP A 137 -4.62 18.92 14.53
N SER A 138 -5.83 18.65 14.06
CA SER A 138 -7.06 18.80 14.82
C SER A 138 -8.06 17.77 14.30
N SER A 139 -8.77 17.11 15.22
CA SER A 139 -9.82 16.14 14.88
C SER A 139 -10.96 16.79 14.08
N GLU A 140 -11.36 18.01 14.47
CA GLU A 140 -12.51 18.76 13.92
C GLU A 140 -12.07 20.11 13.34
N SER A 141 -11.01 20.13 12.54
CA SER A 141 -10.53 21.38 11.93
C SER A 141 -11.60 22.01 11.02
N SER A 142 -11.88 23.30 11.20
CA SER A 142 -12.68 24.12 10.26
C SER A 142 -11.86 24.68 9.10
N SER A 143 -10.58 24.30 9.02
CA SER A 143 -9.66 24.67 7.95
C SER A 143 -9.01 23.44 7.36
N THR A 144 -8.61 23.52 6.09
CA THR A 144 -7.91 22.42 5.44
C THR A 144 -6.61 22.11 6.18
N ILE A 145 -6.43 20.85 6.55
CA ILE A 145 -5.15 20.32 6.98
C ILE A 145 -4.59 19.43 5.89
N TYR A 146 -3.29 19.56 5.61
CA TYR A 146 -2.58 18.68 4.69
C TYR A 146 -1.64 17.78 5.45
N TYR A 147 -1.57 16.53 5.03
CA TYR A 147 -0.58 15.58 5.53
C TYR A 147 0.72 15.73 4.73
N LYS A 148 1.83 15.25 5.31
CA LYS A 148 3.17 15.35 4.72
C LYS A 148 3.27 14.69 3.34
N ALA A 149 2.39 13.72 3.07
CA ALA A 149 2.26 13.07 1.78
C ALA A 149 1.86 14.00 0.65
N TYR A 150 0.97 14.95 0.94
CA TYR A 150 0.61 15.97 -0.04
C TYR A 150 1.84 16.78 -0.46
N GLU A 151 2.62 17.28 0.49
CA GLU A 151 3.83 18.04 0.19
C GLU A 151 4.83 17.26 -0.67
N ARG A 152 5.15 16.03 -0.27
CA ARG A 152 6.17 15.26 -0.99
C ARG A 152 5.72 14.78 -2.36
N LEU A 153 4.45 14.40 -2.55
CA LEU A 153 3.96 13.84 -3.81
C LEU A 153 3.39 14.88 -4.78
N TYR A 154 2.80 15.96 -4.26
CA TYR A 154 2.30 17.05 -5.09
C TYR A 154 3.35 18.13 -5.33
N ALA A 155 3.88 18.74 -4.26
CA ALA A 155 4.73 19.93 -4.38
C ALA A 155 6.16 19.56 -4.79
N ASN A 156 6.78 18.62 -4.07
CA ASN A 156 8.22 18.40 -4.18
C ASN A 156 8.60 17.25 -5.14
N LYS A 157 7.68 16.31 -5.40
CA LYS A 157 7.93 15.09 -6.19
C LYS A 157 9.05 14.21 -5.61
N THR A 158 9.09 14.11 -4.29
CA THR A 158 10.10 13.38 -3.51
C THR A 158 9.46 12.24 -2.71
N PRO A 159 8.97 11.16 -3.35
CA PRO A 159 8.41 10.03 -2.63
C PRO A 159 9.47 9.36 -1.72
N THR A 160 9.02 8.70 -0.66
CA THR A 160 9.89 8.03 0.31
C THR A 160 9.36 6.65 0.70
N LEU A 161 10.27 5.72 1.01
CA LEU A 161 9.94 4.42 1.60
C LEU A 161 10.03 4.40 3.13
N LYS A 162 10.49 5.51 3.74
CA LYS A 162 10.65 5.62 5.20
C LYS A 162 9.34 6.02 5.88
N CYS A 163 9.07 5.40 7.02
CA CYS A 163 8.00 5.76 7.93
C CYS A 163 8.57 6.55 9.12
N SER A 164 8.41 7.88 9.09
CA SER A 164 9.06 8.74 10.10
C SER A 164 8.51 8.60 11.51
N ASN A 165 7.32 8.02 11.69
CA ASN A 165 6.68 7.88 12.99
C ASN A 165 6.35 6.40 13.27
N SER A 166 6.91 5.86 14.35
CA SER A 166 6.72 4.46 14.73
C SER A 166 5.28 4.13 15.11
N ALA A 167 4.47 5.11 15.54
CA ALA A 167 3.05 4.91 15.82
C ALA A 167 2.23 4.68 14.53
N ASP A 168 2.73 5.11 13.37
CA ASP A 168 2.10 4.92 12.06
C ASP A 168 2.76 3.81 11.22
N LEU A 169 3.85 3.22 11.70
CA LEU A 169 4.42 2.01 11.13
C LEU A 169 3.67 0.80 11.71
N TYR A 170 2.64 0.37 11.00
CA TYR A 170 1.80 -0.77 11.38
C TYR A 170 2.58 -2.08 11.25
N THR A 171 2.75 -2.78 12.36
CA THR A 171 3.45 -4.07 12.43
C THR A 171 2.68 -5.04 13.31
N VAL A 172 2.95 -6.34 13.17
CA VAL A 172 2.47 -7.35 14.11
C VAL A 172 3.36 -7.40 15.35
N SER A 173 2.89 -8.02 16.43
CA SER A 173 3.62 -8.14 17.70
C SER A 173 5.02 -8.76 17.61
N GLY A 174 5.27 -9.57 16.57
CA GLY A 174 6.57 -10.19 16.30
C GLY A 174 7.63 -9.27 15.70
N SER A 175 7.29 -8.07 15.24
CA SER A 175 8.26 -7.13 14.64
C SER A 175 9.16 -6.47 15.69
N SER A 176 10.40 -6.17 15.29
CA SER A 176 11.32 -5.35 16.10
C SER A 176 10.98 -3.85 16.06
N LYS A 177 10.21 -3.39 15.06
CA LYS A 177 9.85 -1.98 14.83
C LYS A 177 8.34 -1.75 14.80
N GLY A 178 7.96 -0.47 14.76
CA GLY A 178 6.57 -0.04 14.58
C GLY A 178 5.70 -0.20 15.83
N ASN A 179 4.39 -0.08 15.61
CA ASN A 179 3.40 0.03 16.68
C ASN A 179 2.87 -1.32 17.20
N LYS A 180 3.19 -2.44 16.54
CA LYS A 180 2.81 -3.79 16.96
C LYS A 180 1.30 -4.02 17.07
N ALA A 181 0.49 -3.18 16.42
CA ALA A 181 -0.96 -3.16 16.56
C ALA A 181 -1.69 -4.11 15.61
N LEU A 182 -1.02 -4.65 14.58
CA LEU A 182 -1.66 -5.54 13.62
C LEU A 182 -1.86 -6.94 14.18
N LEU A 183 -3.03 -7.52 13.86
CA LEU A 183 -3.31 -8.94 14.05
C LEU A 183 -2.62 -9.78 12.97
N ASN A 184 -2.79 -9.40 11.70
CA ASN A 184 -2.20 -10.06 10.54
C ASN A 184 -1.18 -9.16 9.84
N PRO A 185 -0.10 -9.70 9.26
CA PRO A 185 0.93 -8.94 8.54
C PRO A 185 0.45 -8.55 7.12
N VAL A 186 -0.65 -7.81 7.05
CA VAL A 186 -1.27 -7.35 5.80
C VAL A 186 -1.66 -5.87 5.89
N GLY A 187 -1.51 -5.17 4.77
CA GLY A 187 -1.92 -3.77 4.64
C GLY A 187 -2.25 -3.40 3.21
N LEU A 188 -2.11 -2.12 2.91
CA LEU A 188 -2.27 -1.53 1.58
C LEU A 188 -0.94 -0.95 1.10
N ILE A 189 -0.89 -0.68 -0.20
CA ILE A 189 0.22 0.05 -0.80
C ILE A 189 0.20 1.51 -0.33
N THR A 190 1.36 2.15 -0.23
CA THR A 190 1.44 3.60 0.02
C THR A 190 1.35 4.39 -1.28
N ALA A 191 0.94 5.66 -1.19
CA ALA A 191 0.94 6.56 -2.34
C ALA A 191 2.37 6.83 -2.85
N ASP A 192 3.36 6.79 -1.96
CA ASP A 192 4.78 6.87 -2.30
C ASP A 192 5.24 5.69 -3.15
N GLU A 193 4.87 4.46 -2.77
CA GLU A 193 5.18 3.26 -3.55
C GLU A 193 4.53 3.31 -4.94
N VAL A 194 3.28 3.78 -5.02
CA VAL A 194 2.61 4.04 -6.31
C VAL A 194 3.38 5.08 -7.13
N SER A 195 3.85 6.16 -6.50
CA SER A 195 4.57 7.22 -7.20
C SER A 195 5.93 6.75 -7.72
N MET A 196 6.65 5.98 -6.90
CA MET A 196 7.93 5.36 -7.27
C MET A 196 7.78 4.38 -8.42
N ALA A 197 6.69 3.60 -8.45
CA ALA A 197 6.37 2.69 -9.54
C ALA A 197 6.03 3.40 -10.87
N GLY A 198 5.71 4.70 -10.86
CA GLY A 198 5.43 5.50 -12.05
C GLY A 198 4.09 6.23 -12.05
N GLY A 199 3.25 6.04 -11.03
CA GLY A 199 2.07 6.88 -10.81
C GLY A 199 2.47 8.31 -10.46
N ALA A 200 1.62 9.29 -10.75
CA ALA A 200 1.92 10.68 -10.43
C ALA A 200 0.65 11.45 -10.09
N TYR A 201 0.80 12.41 -9.17
CA TYR A 201 -0.32 13.22 -8.73
C TYR A 201 -0.95 13.99 -9.89
N ALA A 202 -2.26 13.81 -10.10
CA ALA A 202 -3.04 14.45 -11.15
C ALA A 202 -2.44 14.33 -12.57
N GLN A 203 -1.67 13.27 -12.84
CA GLN A 203 -1.11 12.98 -14.16
C GLN A 203 -1.51 11.57 -14.59
N ASN A 204 -1.77 11.42 -15.90
CA ASN A 204 -2.10 10.14 -16.48
C ASN A 204 -0.82 9.39 -16.86
N ASN A 205 -0.61 8.22 -16.27
CA ASN A 205 0.35 7.25 -16.75
C ASN A 205 -0.32 5.87 -16.78
N LYS A 206 -0.72 5.37 -17.96
CA LYS A 206 -1.37 4.05 -18.09
C LYS A 206 -0.37 2.91 -18.37
N SER A 207 0.92 3.18 -18.46
CA SER A 207 1.93 2.17 -18.84
C SER A 207 2.59 1.48 -17.64
N TYR A 208 2.56 2.07 -16.45
CA TYR A 208 3.20 1.48 -15.27
C TYR A 208 2.43 0.26 -14.71
N TYR A 209 3.17 -0.68 -14.13
CA TYR A 209 2.64 -2.01 -13.81
C TYR A 209 1.56 -2.08 -12.71
N LEU A 210 1.39 -1.01 -11.92
CA LEU A 210 0.33 -0.97 -10.89
C LEU A 210 -0.99 -0.43 -11.44
N TYR A 211 -0.99 0.17 -12.63
CA TYR A 211 -2.22 0.57 -13.31
C TYR A 211 -3.07 -0.66 -13.64
N ASN A 212 -4.30 -0.70 -13.13
CA ASN A 212 -5.24 -1.78 -13.38
C ASN A 212 -6.57 -1.31 -13.97
N ASN A 213 -6.66 -0.06 -14.45
CA ASN A 213 -7.90 0.53 -14.97
C ASN A 213 -9.07 0.45 -13.95
N GLN A 214 -8.77 0.53 -12.66
CA GLN A 214 -9.76 0.52 -11.58
C GLN A 214 -9.42 1.62 -10.57
N TYR A 215 -10.42 2.01 -9.79
CA TYR A 215 -10.21 2.87 -8.63
C TYR A 215 -9.86 1.99 -7.42
N TYR A 216 -8.69 2.18 -6.80
CA TYR A 216 -8.29 1.42 -5.60
C TYR A 216 -7.57 2.28 -4.55
N TRP A 217 -7.72 1.88 -3.29
CA TRP A 217 -7.20 2.60 -2.14
C TRP A 217 -5.69 2.42 -1.94
N THR A 218 -5.03 3.50 -1.52
CA THR A 218 -3.75 3.43 -0.79
C THR A 218 -4.04 3.66 0.70
N MET A 219 -3.06 3.44 1.57
CA MET A 219 -3.19 3.78 3.00
C MET A 219 -2.66 5.18 3.38
N THR A 220 -2.27 6.01 2.41
CA THR A 220 -1.61 7.28 2.68
C THR A 220 -2.63 8.42 2.74
N PRO A 221 -2.76 9.16 3.85
CA PRO A 221 -3.58 10.36 3.95
C PRO A 221 -3.14 11.47 3.00
N ILE A 222 -4.08 12.32 2.55
CA ILE A 222 -3.76 13.48 1.71
C ILE A 222 -4.15 14.80 2.38
N PHE A 223 -5.40 14.93 2.82
CA PHE A 223 -5.91 16.09 3.53
C PHE A 223 -7.16 15.75 4.34
N PHE A 224 -7.51 16.64 5.26
CA PHE A 224 -8.84 16.74 5.84
C PHE A 224 -9.32 18.18 5.66
N ASP A 225 -10.50 18.34 5.07
CA ASP A 225 -11.07 19.66 4.76
C ASP A 225 -12.55 19.70 5.10
N ASN A 226 -12.98 20.60 5.98
CA ASN A 226 -14.40 20.83 6.30
C ASN A 226 -15.22 19.53 6.54
N GLY A 227 -14.69 18.59 7.33
CA GLY A 227 -15.35 17.31 7.60
C GLY A 227 -15.17 16.24 6.51
N ILE A 228 -14.18 16.40 5.65
CA ILE A 228 -13.86 15.49 4.54
C ILE A 228 -12.46 14.93 4.73
N ALA A 229 -12.34 13.85 5.49
CA ALA A 229 -11.15 13.00 5.53
C ALA A 229 -10.92 12.32 4.17
N SER A 230 -9.71 12.46 3.64
CA SER A 230 -9.32 11.88 2.36
C SER A 230 -7.97 11.18 2.42
N VAL A 231 -7.86 10.07 1.70
CA VAL A 231 -6.62 9.33 1.47
C VAL A 231 -6.29 9.35 -0.02
N PHE A 232 -5.04 9.10 -0.37
CA PHE A 232 -4.65 8.89 -1.75
C PHE A 232 -5.26 7.61 -2.31
N CYS A 233 -5.65 7.66 -3.58
CA CYS A 233 -6.13 6.51 -4.34
C CYS A 233 -5.56 6.55 -5.76
N VAL A 234 -5.52 5.40 -6.40
CA VAL A 234 -5.25 5.28 -7.83
C VAL A 234 -6.59 5.24 -8.54
N GLY A 235 -6.83 6.20 -9.42
CA GLY A 235 -8.04 6.29 -10.23
C GLY A 235 -8.04 5.31 -11.40
N SER A 236 -9.23 5.07 -11.97
CA SER A 236 -9.39 4.25 -13.19
C SER A 236 -8.63 4.81 -14.39
N ASP A 237 -8.41 6.12 -14.44
CA ASP A 237 -7.55 6.79 -15.40
C ASP A 237 -6.13 7.03 -14.87
N SER A 238 -5.62 6.12 -14.04
CA SER A 238 -4.27 6.10 -13.48
C SER A 238 -3.84 7.30 -12.62
N TRP A 239 -4.74 8.23 -12.31
CA TRP A 239 -4.37 9.37 -11.49
C TRP A 239 -4.11 8.96 -10.05
N LEU A 240 -3.02 9.43 -9.48
CA LEU A 240 -2.87 9.46 -8.02
C LEU A 240 -3.58 10.72 -7.52
N ILE A 241 -4.72 10.57 -6.83
CA ILE A 241 -5.57 11.68 -6.38
C ILE A 241 -6.06 11.46 -4.95
N GLY A 242 -6.73 12.46 -4.37
CA GLY A 242 -7.44 12.30 -3.11
C GLY A 242 -8.82 11.70 -3.31
N GLY A 243 -9.14 10.67 -2.54
CA GLY A 243 -10.44 10.06 -2.42
C GLY A 243 -10.99 10.20 -1.00
N THR A 244 -12.23 10.66 -0.88
CA THR A 244 -12.92 10.76 0.41
C THR A 244 -13.22 9.38 0.97
N VAL A 245 -12.87 9.15 2.23
CA VAL A 245 -12.86 7.81 2.85
C VAL A 245 -14.18 7.01 2.79
N PRO A 246 -15.39 7.61 2.77
CA PRO A 246 -16.66 6.88 2.67
C PRO A 246 -17.11 6.59 1.23
N ILE A 247 -16.36 7.04 0.21
CA ILE A 247 -16.58 6.58 -1.17
C ILE A 247 -16.13 5.12 -1.27
N THR A 248 -16.66 4.36 -2.22
CA THR A 248 -16.23 2.98 -2.45
C THR A 248 -15.06 2.89 -3.42
N GLY A 249 -14.19 1.92 -3.19
CA GLY A 249 -13.05 1.63 -4.04
C GLY A 249 -12.51 0.22 -3.87
N GLY A 250 -11.53 -0.10 -4.70
CA GLY A 250 -10.87 -1.39 -4.72
C GLY A 250 -9.91 -1.63 -3.57
N VAL A 251 -9.82 -2.89 -3.14
CA VAL A 251 -8.89 -3.35 -2.10
C VAL A 251 -7.88 -4.31 -2.72
N ARG A 252 -6.59 -3.97 -2.58
CA ARG A 252 -5.47 -4.80 -3.02
C ARG A 252 -4.54 -5.08 -1.83
N PRO A 253 -4.60 -6.30 -1.26
CA PRO A 253 -3.69 -6.70 -0.19
C PRO A 253 -2.23 -6.47 -0.55
N VAL A 254 -1.46 -5.98 0.42
CA VAL A 254 0.00 -5.96 0.38
C VAL A 254 0.53 -6.82 1.51
N ILE A 255 1.51 -7.67 1.21
CA ILE A 255 2.22 -8.53 2.16
C ILE A 255 3.73 -8.45 1.91
N ASN A 256 4.52 -8.93 2.86
CA ASN A 256 5.96 -9.13 2.68
C ASN A 256 6.26 -10.64 2.84
N LEU A 257 6.94 -11.28 1.89
CA LEU A 257 7.47 -12.64 2.07
C LEU A 257 8.80 -12.60 2.81
N LEU A 258 9.14 -13.68 3.52
CA LEU A 258 10.46 -13.81 4.16
C LEU A 258 11.61 -13.73 3.14
N ALA A 259 12.78 -13.27 3.60
CA ALA A 259 13.98 -13.12 2.76
C ALA A 259 14.52 -14.47 2.23
N ASP A 260 14.30 -15.55 2.97
CA ASP A 260 14.84 -16.88 2.68
C ASP A 260 13.85 -17.78 1.91
N VAL A 261 12.72 -17.24 1.44
CA VAL A 261 11.81 -18.00 0.58
C VAL A 261 12.51 -18.40 -0.71
N LYS A 262 12.34 -19.67 -1.10
CA LYS A 262 12.89 -20.18 -2.36
C LYS A 262 11.92 -19.88 -3.49
N LEU A 263 12.45 -19.32 -4.57
CA LEU A 263 11.71 -19.00 -5.79
C LEU A 263 12.20 -19.83 -6.97
N THR A 264 11.28 -20.22 -7.85
CA THR A 264 11.57 -20.71 -9.20
C THR A 264 10.90 -19.81 -10.24
N GLY A 265 11.19 -19.99 -11.53
CA GLY A 265 10.61 -19.19 -12.62
C GLY A 265 11.38 -17.90 -12.92
N SER A 266 10.95 -17.19 -13.95
CA SER A 266 11.61 -15.99 -14.49
C SER A 266 10.95 -14.66 -14.11
N GLY A 267 9.78 -14.71 -13.45
CA GLY A 267 9.02 -13.52 -13.06
C GLY A 267 8.14 -12.94 -14.17
N THR A 268 8.07 -13.59 -15.33
CA THR A 268 7.20 -13.15 -16.44
C THR A 268 5.76 -13.59 -16.19
N SER A 269 4.78 -13.02 -16.91
CA SER A 269 3.37 -13.43 -16.75
C SER A 269 3.10 -14.89 -17.16
N SER A 270 3.91 -15.45 -18.07
CA SER A 270 3.81 -16.85 -18.52
C SER A 270 4.62 -17.81 -17.65
N ASP A 271 5.60 -17.29 -16.92
CA ASP A 271 6.49 -18.04 -16.04
C ASP A 271 6.81 -17.18 -14.80
N PRO A 272 5.82 -16.97 -13.91
CA PRO A 272 5.96 -16.11 -12.74
C PRO A 272 6.97 -16.71 -11.77
N TYR A 273 7.50 -15.88 -10.87
CA TYR A 273 8.22 -16.42 -9.73
C TYR A 273 7.27 -17.27 -8.90
N VAL A 274 7.61 -18.51 -8.57
CA VAL A 274 6.76 -19.38 -7.75
C VAL A 274 7.43 -19.68 -6.43
N VAL A 275 6.73 -19.43 -5.32
CA VAL A 275 7.23 -19.76 -3.98
C VAL A 275 7.16 -21.26 -3.77
N VAL A 276 8.31 -21.90 -3.54
CA VAL A 276 8.40 -23.35 -3.37
C VAL A 276 7.62 -23.80 -2.14
N GLY A 277 6.76 -24.81 -2.30
CA GLY A 277 5.94 -25.34 -1.20
C GLY A 277 4.77 -24.44 -0.77
N ALA A 278 4.44 -23.42 -1.56
CA ALA A 278 3.28 -22.55 -1.31
C ALA A 278 2.10 -22.79 -2.28
N GLU A 279 2.31 -23.60 -3.31
CA GLU A 279 1.29 -24.00 -4.28
C GLU A 279 0.78 -25.40 -3.91
N SER A 280 -0.53 -25.53 -3.73
CA SER A 280 -1.24 -26.80 -3.49
C SER A 280 -1.43 -27.58 -4.79
#